data_AF-A0A8H4XD68-F1
#
_entry.id   AF-A0A8H4XD68-F1
#
_cell.length_a   1.000
_cell.length_b   1.000
_cell.length_c   1.000
_cell.angle_alpha   90.00
_cell.angle_beta   90.00
_cell.angle_gamma   90.00
#
_symmetry.space_group_name_H-M   'P 1'
#
loop_
_entity.id
_entity.type
_entity.pdbx_description
1 polymer ?
#
loop_
_entity_poly.entity_id
_entity_poly.type
_entity_poly.pdbx_seq_one_letter_code
_entity_poly.pdbx_strand_id
1 'polypeptide(L)'
;MPVPPRPPPPSFKSSVPLPRPKPPIVAPNGPPGALLVELNTYSGSPFNDHWAYFVRSSQDLDVGVVFEAVGDVRTGFKLEIERNYSFALASSPIATRVPLQWIDAKYVDEKAMLDNGNSAVVDDPICIFEECLRKVKVPEETLNNIEKTNTPAKRVVQRNCQTWIVEAADQLVRDGIFNPDVAAYLHGVKQCR
;
A
#
# COMPACT_ATOMS: atom_id res chain seq x y z
N MET A 1 29.59 48.66 30.28
CA MET A 1 28.78 47.47 30.66
C MET A 1 29.22 46.31 29.77
N PRO A 2 29.70 45.18 30.30
CA PRO A 2 30.02 44.01 29.49
C PRO A 2 28.74 43.33 29.03
N VAL A 3 28.67 42.94 27.76
CA VAL A 3 27.53 42.22 27.18
C VAL A 3 27.56 40.77 27.65
N PRO A 4 26.44 40.18 28.13
CA PRO A 4 26.44 38.80 28.58
C PRO A 4 26.69 37.84 27.40
N PRO A 5 27.37 36.71 27.65
CA PRO A 5 27.68 35.74 26.60
C PRO A 5 26.40 35.14 26.03
N ARG A 6 26.36 34.98 24.70
CA ARG A 6 25.23 34.39 23.98
C ARG A 6 25.06 32.92 24.40
N PRO A 7 23.83 32.46 24.70
CA PRO A 7 23.59 31.06 25.04
C PRO A 7 23.97 30.13 23.87
N PRO A 8 24.44 28.92 24.16
CA PRO A 8 24.80 27.95 23.13
C PRO A 8 23.58 27.61 22.27
N PRO A 9 23.77 27.37 20.96
CA PRO A 9 22.69 26.95 20.09
C PRO A 9 22.12 25.60 20.56
N PRO A 10 20.80 25.37 20.40
CA PRO A 10 20.19 24.10 20.72
C PRO A 10 20.85 22.98 19.90
N SER A 11 21.36 21.97 20.60
CA SER A 11 21.89 20.75 19.99
C SER A 11 20.72 19.95 19.43
N PHE A 12 20.49 20.06 18.12
CA PHE A 12 19.61 19.13 17.43
C PHE A 12 20.34 17.79 17.38
N LYS A 13 19.86 16.82 18.18
CA LYS A 13 20.29 15.43 18.03
C LYS A 13 19.91 15.02 16.61
N SER A 14 20.90 14.77 15.77
CA SER A 14 20.72 14.14 14.48
C SER A 14 20.00 12.81 14.72
N SER A 15 18.75 12.72 14.25
CA SER A 15 18.03 11.44 14.25
C SER A 15 18.84 10.48 13.39
N VAL A 16 19.38 9.42 14.01
CA VAL A 16 19.97 8.31 13.27
C VAL A 16 18.93 7.83 12.26
N PRO A 17 19.24 7.76 10.96
CA PRO A 17 18.30 7.23 9.97
C PRO A 17 17.91 5.82 10.40
N LEU A 18 16.60 5.56 10.52
CA LEU A 18 16.12 4.22 10.83
C LEU A 18 16.67 3.24 9.79
N PRO A 19 17.18 2.06 10.21
CA PRO A 19 17.60 1.03 9.27
C PRO A 19 16.45 0.70 8.33
N ARG A 20 16.72 0.64 7.02
CA ARG A 20 15.71 0.21 6.06
C ARG A 20 15.24 -1.21 6.43
N PRO A 21 13.93 -1.45 6.49
CA PRO A 21 13.39 -2.79 6.72
C PRO A 21 13.88 -3.75 5.66
N LYS A 22 14.17 -4.99 6.06
CA LYS A 22 14.53 -6.06 5.13
C LYS A 22 13.25 -6.62 4.49
N PRO A 23 13.19 -6.77 3.16
CA PRO A 23 12.08 -7.42 2.49
C PRO A 23 11.83 -8.85 3.00
N PRO A 24 10.58 -9.35 2.95
CA PRO A 24 10.28 -10.75 3.23
C PRO A 24 11.07 -11.68 2.29
N ILE A 25 11.49 -12.84 2.82
CA ILE A 25 12.11 -13.88 2.00
C ILE A 25 10.99 -14.72 1.41
N VAL A 26 10.77 -14.61 0.11
CA VAL A 26 9.72 -15.35 -0.61
C VAL A 26 10.36 -16.43 -1.48
N ALA A 27 9.83 -17.66 -1.39
CA ALA A 27 10.29 -18.76 -2.23
C ALA A 27 10.03 -18.45 -3.71
N PRO A 28 10.91 -18.87 -4.64
CA PRO A 28 10.71 -18.61 -6.07
C PRO A 28 9.41 -19.20 -6.63
N ASN A 29 8.94 -20.31 -6.06
CA ASN A 29 7.72 -20.99 -6.47
C ASN A 29 6.78 -21.12 -5.26
N GLY A 30 5.49 -20.89 -5.50
CA GLY A 30 4.44 -21.06 -4.51
C GLY A 30 3.84 -22.48 -4.50
N PRO A 31 2.95 -22.76 -3.55
CA PRO A 31 2.08 -23.93 -3.61
C PRO A 31 1.26 -24.00 -4.90
N PRO A 32 0.76 -25.18 -5.30
CA PRO A 32 -0.11 -25.31 -6.47
C PRO A 32 -1.34 -24.39 -6.40
N GLY A 33 -1.57 -23.60 -7.45
CA GLY A 33 -2.68 -22.66 -7.55
C GLY A 33 -2.52 -21.38 -6.71
N ALA A 34 -1.41 -21.24 -5.97
CA ALA A 34 -1.13 -20.02 -5.23
C ALA A 34 -0.68 -18.89 -6.17
N LEU A 35 -1.01 -17.65 -5.82
CA LEU A 35 -0.57 -16.45 -6.55
C LEU A 35 0.35 -15.61 -5.69
N LEU A 36 1.36 -14.99 -6.31
CA LEU A 36 2.32 -14.15 -5.62
C LEU A 36 1.77 -12.73 -5.50
N VAL A 37 1.76 -12.17 -4.29
CA VAL A 37 1.54 -10.74 -4.08
C VAL A 37 2.86 -10.01 -3.98
N GLU A 38 2.90 -8.87 -4.65
CA GLU A 38 4.02 -7.94 -4.69
C GLU A 38 3.55 -6.56 -4.23
N LEU A 39 4.46 -5.82 -3.60
CA LEU A 39 4.33 -4.37 -3.44
C LEU A 39 4.94 -3.70 -4.67
N ASN A 40 4.12 -2.97 -5.41
CA ASN A 40 4.58 -2.09 -6.47
C ASN A 40 4.65 -0.66 -5.95
N THR A 41 5.76 0.02 -6.25
CA THR A 41 5.91 1.45 -5.98
C THR A 41 6.14 2.21 -7.27
N TYR A 42 5.38 3.27 -7.50
CA TYR A 42 5.54 4.18 -8.62
C TYR A 42 6.11 5.50 -8.10
N SER A 43 7.10 6.06 -8.81
CA SER A 43 7.74 7.31 -8.41
C SER A 43 6.73 8.45 -8.46
N GLY A 44 6.41 9.03 -7.30
CA GLY A 44 5.41 10.09 -7.18
C GLY A 44 5.97 11.50 -7.36
N SER A 45 7.28 11.65 -7.54
CA SER A 45 7.98 12.94 -7.46
C SER A 45 7.29 14.03 -8.30
N PRO A 46 6.93 15.19 -7.71
CA PRO A 46 7.37 15.69 -6.40
C PRO A 46 6.49 15.28 -5.19
N PHE A 47 5.48 14.44 -5.39
CA PHE A 47 4.60 13.93 -4.34
C PHE A 47 5.09 12.61 -3.74
N ASN A 48 4.35 12.09 -2.77
CA ASN A 48 4.61 10.76 -2.20
C ASN A 48 4.50 9.68 -3.27
N ASP A 49 5.35 8.67 -3.18
CA ASP A 49 5.27 7.49 -4.04
C ASP A 49 3.90 6.82 -3.95
N HIS A 50 3.39 6.40 -5.09
CA HIS A 50 2.15 5.64 -5.16
C HIS A 50 2.43 4.16 -4.93
N TRP A 51 1.64 3.54 -4.07
CA TRP A 51 1.79 2.12 -3.72
C TRP A 51 0.54 1.36 -4.11
N ALA A 52 0.75 0.17 -4.68
CA ALA A 52 -0.30 -0.76 -5.01
C ALA A 52 0.13 -2.19 -4.67
N TYR A 53 -0.83 -3.05 -4.36
CA TYR A 53 -0.59 -4.48 -4.41
C TYR A 53 -0.74 -4.96 -5.84
N PHE A 54 0.13 -5.88 -6.24
CA PHE A 54 0.01 -6.58 -7.50
C PHE A 54 -0.04 -8.08 -7.25
N VAL A 55 -1.13 -8.71 -7.66
CA VAL A 55 -1.27 -10.17 -7.67
C VAL A 55 -0.86 -10.65 -9.04
N ARG A 56 0.29 -11.32 -9.10
CA ARG A 56 0.92 -11.78 -10.34
C ARG A 56 0.20 -13.00 -10.90
N SER A 57 -0.03 -13.03 -12.21
CA SER A 57 -0.49 -14.24 -12.91
C SER A 57 0.56 -15.36 -12.84
N SER A 58 0.08 -16.60 -12.78
CA SER A 58 0.90 -17.80 -12.89
C SER A 58 1.46 -18.02 -14.30
N GLN A 59 0.84 -17.42 -15.34
CA GLN A 59 1.20 -17.63 -16.74
C GLN A 59 2.15 -16.56 -17.29
N ASP A 60 1.98 -15.31 -16.86
CA ASP A 60 2.80 -14.18 -17.26
C ASP A 60 3.15 -13.34 -16.03
N LEU A 61 4.45 -13.18 -15.77
CA LEU A 61 4.93 -12.49 -14.59
C LEU A 61 4.74 -10.96 -14.66
N ASP A 62 4.44 -10.43 -15.84
CA ASP A 62 4.19 -9.01 -16.08
C ASP A 62 2.71 -8.68 -16.28
N VAL A 63 1.83 -9.67 -16.12
CA VAL A 63 0.38 -9.53 -16.13
C VAL A 63 -0.22 -9.95 -14.77
N GLY A 64 -1.25 -9.24 -14.32
CA GLY A 64 -1.88 -9.55 -13.05
C GLY A 64 -3.04 -8.63 -12.70
N VAL A 65 -3.32 -8.53 -11.40
CA VAL A 65 -4.36 -7.64 -10.85
C VAL A 65 -3.71 -6.61 -9.94
N VAL A 66 -4.03 -5.34 -10.16
CA VAL A 66 -3.57 -4.24 -9.31
C VAL A 66 -4.67 -3.85 -8.33
N PHE A 67 -4.31 -3.67 -7.07
CA PHE A 67 -5.18 -3.15 -6.02
C PHE A 67 -4.58 -1.88 -5.46
N GLU A 68 -5.32 -0.79 -5.57
CA GLU A 68 -4.86 0.52 -5.13
C GLU A 68 -5.99 1.37 -4.57
N ALA A 69 -5.63 2.25 -3.63
CA ALA A 69 -6.53 3.30 -3.18
C ALA A 69 -6.29 4.54 -4.05
N VAL A 70 -7.25 4.87 -4.90
CA VAL A 70 -7.22 6.02 -5.81
C VAL A 70 -8.13 7.12 -5.28
N GLY A 71 -7.66 8.35 -5.35
CA GLY A 71 -8.42 9.52 -4.93
C GLY A 71 -7.55 10.59 -4.28
N ASP A 72 -8.20 11.61 -3.74
CA ASP A 72 -7.53 12.72 -3.08
C ASP A 72 -8.32 13.21 -1.85
N VAL A 73 -7.71 14.09 -1.06
CA VAL A 73 -8.32 14.62 0.18
C VAL A 73 -9.62 15.40 -0.03
N ARG A 74 -9.88 15.86 -1.27
CA ARG A 74 -11.05 16.65 -1.65
C ARG A 74 -12.17 15.78 -2.20
N THR A 75 -11.86 14.65 -2.85
CA THR A 75 -12.86 13.75 -3.42
C THR A 75 -13.07 12.47 -2.62
N GLY A 76 -12.23 12.23 -1.62
CA GLY A 76 -12.15 10.96 -0.92
C GLY A 76 -11.35 9.94 -1.73
N PHE A 77 -11.07 8.79 -1.10
CA PHE A 77 -10.39 7.68 -1.75
C PHE A 77 -11.37 6.52 -1.97
N LYS A 78 -11.13 5.72 -3.00
CA LYS A 78 -11.83 4.47 -3.30
C LYS A 78 -10.83 3.37 -3.63
N LEU A 79 -11.22 2.13 -3.39
CA LEU A 79 -10.46 0.96 -3.81
C LEU A 79 -10.76 0.75 -5.30
N GLU A 80 -9.73 0.78 -6.13
CA GLU A 80 -9.80 0.36 -7.52
C GLU A 80 -9.09 -0.98 -7.68
N ILE A 81 -9.75 -1.88 -8.41
CA ILE A 81 -9.21 -3.18 -8.77
C ILE A 81 -9.06 -3.19 -10.30
N GLU A 82 -7.82 -3.12 -10.77
CA GLU A 82 -7.53 -3.18 -12.20
C GLU A 82 -7.19 -4.62 -12.58
N ARG A 83 -8.09 -5.21 -13.38
CA ARG A 83 -8.01 -6.58 -13.90
C ARG A 83 -7.10 -6.61 -15.12
N ASN A 84 -6.40 -7.73 -15.29
CA ASN A 84 -5.55 -7.99 -16.45
C ASN A 84 -4.60 -6.81 -16.77
N TYR A 85 -4.00 -6.26 -15.71
CA TYR A 85 -3.03 -5.19 -15.82
C TYR A 85 -1.74 -5.72 -16.44
N SER A 86 -1.19 -5.02 -17.44
CA SER A 86 0.06 -5.39 -18.09
C SER A 86 1.08 -4.26 -18.00
N PHE A 87 2.27 -4.55 -17.45
CA PHE A 87 3.35 -3.55 -17.40
C PHE A 87 3.86 -3.13 -18.77
N ALA A 88 3.69 -3.98 -19.80
CA ALA A 88 4.06 -3.64 -21.17
C ALA A 88 3.16 -2.55 -21.78
N LEU A 89 1.92 -2.43 -21.28
CA LEU A 89 0.93 -1.46 -21.73
C LEU A 89 0.78 -0.26 -20.79
N ALA A 90 1.35 -0.35 -19.58
CA ALA A 90 1.27 0.68 -18.56
C ALA A 90 2.00 1.96 -18.99
N SER A 91 1.34 3.10 -18.80
CA SER A 91 1.91 4.42 -19.11
C SER A 91 2.91 4.91 -18.05
N SER A 92 2.81 4.40 -16.82
CA SER A 92 3.64 4.82 -15.69
C SER A 92 4.69 3.74 -15.35
N PRO A 93 5.99 4.07 -15.36
CA PRO A 93 7.01 3.11 -15.03
C PRO A 93 6.99 2.78 -13.53
N ILE A 94 7.04 1.49 -13.21
CA ILE A 94 7.24 1.05 -11.83
C ILE A 94 8.66 1.41 -11.39
N ALA A 95 8.80 1.97 -10.19
CA ALA A 95 10.10 2.20 -9.58
C ALA A 95 10.65 0.94 -8.90
N THR A 96 9.83 0.21 -8.13
CA THR A 96 10.23 -1.06 -7.50
C THR A 96 9.09 -2.08 -7.45
N ARG A 97 9.43 -3.37 -7.56
CA ARG A 97 8.57 -4.53 -7.30
C ARG A 97 9.21 -5.35 -6.18
N VAL A 98 8.49 -5.53 -5.08
CA VAL A 98 8.98 -6.31 -3.94
C VAL A 98 8.03 -7.49 -3.69
N PRO A 99 8.49 -8.74 -3.87
CA PRO A 99 7.71 -9.91 -3.48
C PRO A 99 7.38 -9.88 -1.98
N LEU A 100 6.10 -10.05 -1.64
CA LEU A 100 5.64 -10.05 -0.26
C LEU A 100 5.39 -11.48 0.24
N GLN A 101 4.48 -12.20 -0.42
CA GLN A 101 4.08 -13.54 0.00
C GLN A 101 3.21 -14.23 -1.08
N TRP A 102 3.23 -15.58 -1.09
CA TRP A 102 2.28 -16.41 -1.81
C TRP A 102 0.93 -16.53 -1.09
N ILE A 103 -0.17 -16.32 -1.80
CA ILE A 103 -1.52 -16.53 -1.31
C ILE A 103 -2.02 -17.89 -1.80
N ASP A 104 -2.49 -18.72 -0.87
CA ASP A 104 -3.08 -20.03 -1.19
C ASP A 104 -4.26 -19.93 -2.16
N ALA A 105 -4.37 -20.95 -3.02
CA ALA A 105 -5.42 -21.08 -4.03
C ALA A 105 -6.84 -20.98 -3.48
N LYS A 106 -7.07 -21.25 -2.18
CA LYS A 106 -8.38 -21.14 -1.56
C LYS A 106 -8.88 -19.69 -1.41
N TYR A 107 -7.99 -18.70 -1.49
CA TYR A 107 -8.34 -17.29 -1.30
C TYR A 107 -8.46 -16.51 -2.60
N VAL A 108 -8.06 -17.11 -3.74
CA VAL A 108 -7.97 -16.46 -5.05
C VAL A 108 -8.61 -17.32 -6.13
N ASP A 109 -9.12 -16.68 -7.18
CA ASP A 109 -9.56 -17.36 -8.41
C ASP A 109 -8.88 -16.65 -9.58
N GLU A 110 -7.73 -17.15 -10.02
CA GLU A 110 -6.92 -16.49 -11.05
C GLU A 110 -7.72 -16.21 -12.33
N LYS A 111 -8.57 -17.17 -12.74
CA LYS A 111 -9.32 -17.05 -13.98
C LYS A 111 -10.33 -15.91 -13.90
N ALA A 112 -11.07 -15.84 -12.80
CA ALA A 112 -12.01 -14.75 -12.56
C ALA A 112 -11.25 -13.42 -12.39
N MET A 113 -10.12 -13.45 -11.67
CA MET A 113 -9.29 -12.27 -11.36
C MET A 113 -8.70 -11.60 -12.60
N LEU A 114 -8.41 -12.38 -13.64
CA LEU A 114 -7.90 -11.87 -14.91
C LEU A 114 -9.01 -11.52 -15.92
N ASP A 115 -10.29 -11.64 -15.55
CA ASP A 115 -11.45 -11.33 -16.40
C ASP A 115 -11.35 -11.88 -17.84
N ASN A 116 -10.89 -13.13 -17.97
CA ASN A 116 -10.62 -13.79 -19.25
C ASN A 116 -9.70 -12.99 -20.21
N GLY A 117 -8.80 -12.16 -19.68
CA GLY A 117 -7.88 -11.33 -20.46
C GLY A 117 -8.44 -9.96 -20.85
N ASN A 118 -9.60 -9.55 -20.32
CA ASN A 118 -10.12 -8.20 -20.52
C ASN A 118 -9.56 -7.27 -19.44
N SER A 119 -8.97 -6.16 -19.85
CA SER A 119 -8.54 -5.12 -18.92
C SER A 119 -9.73 -4.27 -18.50
N ALA A 120 -10.01 -4.21 -17.21
CA ALA A 120 -11.14 -3.48 -16.64
C ALA A 120 -10.79 -2.95 -15.25
N VAL A 121 -11.28 -1.75 -14.93
CA VAL A 121 -11.23 -1.20 -13.57
C VAL A 121 -12.59 -1.39 -12.93
N VAL A 122 -12.63 -2.10 -11.81
CA VAL A 122 -13.85 -2.43 -11.06
C VAL A 122 -13.65 -2.17 -9.56
N ASP A 123 -14.74 -2.13 -8.81
CA ASP A 123 -14.76 -1.99 -7.34
C ASP A 123 -15.38 -3.21 -6.64
N ASP A 124 -16.04 -4.10 -7.39
CA ASP A 124 -16.61 -5.34 -6.87
C ASP A 124 -15.56 -6.47 -6.76
N PRO A 125 -15.41 -7.08 -5.57
CA PRO A 125 -14.55 -8.22 -5.35
C PRO A 125 -15.20 -9.51 -5.84
N ILE A 126 -14.36 -10.43 -6.29
CA ILE A 126 -14.77 -11.73 -6.85
C ILE A 126 -14.16 -12.91 -6.12
N CYS A 127 -13.24 -12.68 -5.18
CA CYS A 127 -12.64 -13.72 -4.35
C CYS A 127 -12.40 -13.25 -2.91
N ILE A 128 -12.10 -14.21 -2.02
CA ILE A 128 -11.97 -13.97 -0.57
C ILE A 128 -10.85 -12.95 -0.28
N PHE A 129 -9.74 -13.00 -1.02
CA PHE A 129 -8.66 -12.03 -0.86
C PHE A 129 -9.16 -10.58 -1.04
N GLU A 130 -9.94 -10.34 -2.08
CA GLU A 130 -10.46 -9.01 -2.42
C GLU A 130 -11.55 -8.57 -1.47
N GLU A 131 -12.40 -9.50 -1.02
CA GLU A 131 -13.37 -9.23 0.03
C GLU A 131 -12.68 -8.75 1.31
N CYS A 132 -11.52 -9.33 1.66
CA CYS A 132 -10.75 -8.92 2.82
C CYS A 132 -10.13 -7.53 2.64
N LEU A 133 -9.61 -7.22 1.45
CA LEU A 133 -9.13 -5.88 1.12
C LEU A 133 -10.25 -4.81 1.24
N ARG A 134 -11.46 -5.13 0.78
CA ARG A 134 -12.63 -4.22 0.84
C ARG A 134 -13.08 -3.91 2.27
N LYS A 135 -12.77 -4.74 3.26
CA LYS A 135 -13.07 -4.45 4.69
C LYS A 135 -12.29 -3.23 5.21
N VAL A 136 -11.19 -2.88 4.56
CA VAL A 136 -10.34 -1.77 4.96
C VAL A 136 -10.99 -0.49 4.50
N LYS A 137 -11.30 0.39 5.45
CA LYS A 137 -11.81 1.71 5.12
C LYS A 137 -10.79 2.45 4.29
N VAL A 138 -11.17 2.81 3.08
CA VAL A 138 -10.42 3.75 2.26
C VAL A 138 -10.36 5.11 2.97
N PRO A 139 -9.28 5.88 2.81
CA PRO A 139 -9.16 7.20 3.40
C PRO A 139 -10.41 8.08 3.14
N GLU A 140 -11.15 8.42 4.20
CA GLU A 140 -12.31 9.33 4.11
C GLU A 140 -11.85 10.79 3.85
N GLU A 141 -12.70 11.56 3.17
CA GLU A 141 -12.52 12.99 2.89
C GLU A 141 -12.29 13.77 4.20
N THR A 142 -11.15 14.42 4.35
CA THR A 142 -10.89 15.35 5.46
C THR A 142 -11.08 16.78 4.99
N LEU A 143 -12.29 17.15 4.53
CA LEU A 143 -12.70 18.54 4.59
C LEU A 143 -13.18 18.82 6.00
N ASN A 144 -12.39 19.60 6.73
CA ASN A 144 -12.83 20.22 7.98
C ASN A 144 -14.19 20.89 7.73
N ASN A 145 -15.28 20.32 8.25
CA ASN A 145 -16.45 21.10 8.56
C ASN A 145 -16.00 22.08 9.66
N ILE A 146 -15.84 23.36 9.32
CA ILE A 146 -15.48 24.42 10.27
C ILE A 146 -16.72 24.68 11.14
N GLU A 147 -17.09 23.74 11.99
CA GLU A 147 -17.92 24.02 13.15
C GLU A 147 -17.02 24.24 14.35
N LYS A 148 -16.94 25.52 14.71
CA LYS A 148 -16.24 26.11 15.85
C LYS A 148 -16.37 25.24 17.11
N THR A 149 -15.39 24.40 17.40
CA THR A 149 -15.19 23.87 18.75
C THR A 149 -13.71 23.95 19.11
N ASN A 150 -13.42 24.71 20.16
CA ASN A 150 -12.09 24.92 20.75
C ASN A 150 -11.58 23.64 21.42
N THR A 151 -11.27 22.60 20.65
CA THR A 151 -10.55 21.42 21.14
C THR A 151 -9.15 21.37 20.55
N PRO A 152 -8.12 20.97 21.33
CA PRO A 152 -6.74 20.92 20.86
C PRO A 152 -6.66 20.01 19.62
N ALA A 153 -6.04 20.52 18.57
CA ALA A 153 -5.92 19.86 17.28
C ALA A 153 -5.30 18.46 17.44
N LYS A 154 -6.14 17.42 17.39
CA LYS A 154 -5.67 16.05 17.15
C LYS A 154 -4.94 16.07 15.82
N ARG A 155 -3.68 15.60 15.79
CA ARG A 155 -2.94 15.42 14.53
C ARG A 155 -3.81 14.63 13.57
N VAL A 156 -4.28 15.27 12.51
CA VAL A 156 -4.98 14.61 11.41
C VAL A 156 -3.93 13.78 10.69
N VAL A 157 -3.98 12.46 10.88
CA VAL A 157 -3.16 11.54 10.09
C VAL A 157 -3.74 11.56 8.69
N GLN A 158 -3.04 12.22 7.76
CA GLN A 158 -3.41 12.23 6.35
C GLN A 158 -3.33 10.79 5.84
N ARG A 159 -4.49 10.16 5.64
CA ARG A 159 -4.59 8.83 5.06
C ARG A 159 -4.38 8.94 3.54
N ASN A 160 -3.53 8.08 2.99
CA ASN A 160 -3.13 8.02 1.58
C ASN A 160 -3.01 6.56 1.12
N CYS A 161 -2.64 6.31 -0.14
CA CYS A 161 -2.48 4.95 -0.69
C CYS A 161 -1.52 4.08 0.13
N GLN A 162 -0.40 4.64 0.62
CA GLN A 162 0.54 3.91 1.49
C GLN A 162 -0.09 3.51 2.83
N THR A 163 -0.94 4.38 3.39
CA THR A 163 -1.69 4.06 4.61
C THR A 163 -2.71 2.96 4.36
N TRP A 164 -3.41 3.00 3.23
CA TRP A 164 -4.34 1.94 2.86
C TRP A 164 -3.63 0.59 2.68
N ILE A 165 -2.49 0.55 1.99
CA ILE A 165 -1.68 -0.67 1.83
C ILE A 165 -1.33 -1.30 3.18
N VAL A 166 -0.85 -0.48 4.12
CA VAL A 166 -0.47 -0.94 5.46
C VAL A 166 -1.69 -1.41 6.27
N GLU A 167 -2.78 -0.65 6.29
CA GLU A 167 -4.02 -1.05 6.98
C GLU A 167 -4.64 -2.32 6.35
N ALA A 168 -4.47 -2.51 5.04
CA ALA A 168 -4.88 -3.70 4.32
C ALA A 168 -4.01 -4.92 4.66
N ALA A 169 -2.70 -4.74 4.83
CA ALA A 169 -1.84 -5.81 5.34
C ALA A 169 -2.29 -6.27 6.72
N ASP A 170 -2.59 -5.33 7.62
CA ASP A 170 -3.08 -5.65 8.97
C ASP A 170 -4.41 -6.43 8.92
N GLN A 171 -5.30 -6.08 7.99
CA GLN A 171 -6.56 -6.81 7.79
C GLN A 171 -6.32 -8.22 7.25
N LEU A 172 -5.45 -8.38 6.26
CA LEU A 172 -5.09 -9.69 5.70
C LEU A 172 -4.40 -10.59 6.71
N VAL A 173 -3.62 -10.03 7.65
CA VAL A 173 -3.04 -10.78 8.77
C VAL A 173 -4.14 -11.23 9.73
N ARG A 174 -5.09 -10.35 10.08
CA ARG A 174 -6.24 -10.70 10.93
C ARG A 174 -7.08 -11.83 10.33
N ASP A 175 -7.27 -11.82 9.02
CA ASP A 175 -8.02 -12.82 8.28
C ASP A 175 -7.19 -14.10 7.99
N GLY A 176 -5.92 -14.16 8.42
CA GLY A 176 -5.06 -15.34 8.28
C GLY A 176 -4.58 -15.60 6.84
N ILE A 177 -4.54 -14.55 6.01
CA ILE A 177 -4.07 -14.61 4.61
C ILE A 177 -2.60 -14.21 4.52
N PHE A 178 -2.20 -13.13 5.21
CA PHE A 178 -0.81 -12.68 5.29
C PHE A 178 -0.13 -13.15 6.57
N ASN A 179 1.18 -13.40 6.48
CA ASN A 179 2.03 -13.56 7.64
C ASN A 179 2.26 -12.18 8.31
N PRO A 180 2.24 -12.09 9.66
CA PRO A 180 2.58 -10.86 10.38
C PRO A 180 3.85 -10.15 9.94
N ASP A 181 4.88 -10.90 9.49
CA ASP A 181 6.15 -10.34 9.02
C ASP A 181 5.97 -9.43 7.78
N VAL A 182 4.99 -9.72 6.92
CA VAL A 182 4.66 -8.89 5.75
C VAL A 182 4.12 -7.53 6.20
N ALA A 183 3.19 -7.52 7.16
CA ALA A 183 2.65 -6.28 7.71
C ALA A 183 3.75 -5.48 8.43
N ALA A 184 4.59 -6.15 9.24
CA ALA A 184 5.72 -5.50 9.91
C ALA A 184 6.69 -4.85 8.92
N TYR A 185 6.99 -5.52 7.80
CA TYR A 185 7.79 -4.94 6.72
C TYR A 185 7.14 -3.68 6.14
N LEU A 186 5.86 -3.73 5.76
CA LEU A 186 5.15 -2.61 5.15
C LEU A 186 5.05 -1.39 6.09
N HIS A 187 4.78 -1.61 7.38
CA HIS A 187 4.83 -0.57 8.41
C HIS A 187 6.22 0.08 8.48
N GLY A 188 7.27 -0.74 8.46
CA GLY A 188 8.64 -0.24 8.47
C GLY A 188 8.97 0.60 7.22
N VAL A 189 8.55 0.16 6.02
CA VAL A 189 8.89 0.87 4.77
C VAL A 189 8.21 2.23 4.75
N LYS A 190 6.97 2.30 5.24
CA LYS A 190 6.20 3.54 5.35
C LYS A 190 6.84 4.55 6.32
N GLN A 191 7.52 4.09 7.37
CA GLN A 191 8.17 4.96 8.35
C GLN A 191 9.54 5.50 7.89
N CYS A 192 10.16 4.88 6.89
CA CYS A 192 11.47 5.26 6.37
C CYS A 192 11.44 6.20 5.16
N ARG A 193 10.26 6.43 4.56
CA ARG A 193 10.06 7.35 3.43
C ARG A 193 9.30 8.58 3.90
#